data_AF-A0A7J9FI88-F1
#
_entry.id   AF-A0A7J9FI88-F1
#
_cell.length_a   1.000
_cell.length_b   1.000
_cell.length_c   1.000
_cell.angle_alpha   90.00
_cell.angle_beta   90.00
_cell.angle_gamma   90.00
#
_symmetry.space_group_name_H-M   'P 1'
#
loop_
_entity.id
_entity.type
_entity.pdbx_description
1 polymer ?
#
loop_
_entity_poly.entity_id
_entity_poly.type
_entity_poly.pdbx_seq_one_letter_code
_entity_poly.pdbx_strand_id
1 'polypeptide(L)'
;MTGTAVNPLFRAAYLAKDGERKVTLVIPWLSLKDQKLVYPNNTTFGSPSEQESFIRQWLEERTAFISGFAIRFYPGKFSVDKRSILPVGDISEIIPDEEADIAVLEEPEHLTWFHHGKRWKTKFRLVIGIIHTNYLEYVKREKNGQFQAFLLKYVNSWVVSIYCHKVIRLSAATQYYPRSIICNVHGVNPKFLEIGKERFEQQHSSNHQAFTKGAYYIGKMIWNKGYGELLQLLNNHQKELAGLEIDLYGNGEDSDQVKEAANKLKLTVRVHPGRDHADPLFHDEEPVPLTDAQRYELSWEAATERFLKVSELNQVFATEREKNSSKEFASVSLNLWKSMEDTSAYFHYLALGFETTRRAFGAIPGSLQPDEEQRKELGLATSSKHSL
;
A
#
# COMPACT_ATOMS: atom_id res chain seq x y z
N MET A 1 -11.32 3.49 0.05
CA MET A 1 -9.90 3.31 -0.34
C MET A 1 -9.29 2.13 0.40
N THR A 2 -8.28 1.45 -0.15
CA THR A 2 -7.57 0.37 0.53
C THR A 2 -6.49 0.92 1.46
N GLY A 3 -6.10 0.16 2.49
CA GLY A 3 -5.00 0.56 3.38
C GLY A 3 -3.70 0.87 2.62
N THR A 4 -3.43 0.12 1.55
CA THR A 4 -2.25 0.32 0.69
C THR A 4 -2.23 1.67 -0.06
N ALA A 5 -3.38 2.29 -0.31
CA ALA A 5 -3.46 3.62 -0.92
C ALA A 5 -3.55 4.74 0.12
N VAL A 6 -4.17 4.47 1.26
CA VAL A 6 -4.39 5.45 2.34
C VAL A 6 -3.12 5.71 3.15
N ASN A 7 -2.30 4.68 3.40
CA ASN A 7 -1.10 4.84 4.22
C ASN A 7 -0.05 5.75 3.57
N PRO A 8 0.27 5.65 2.27
CA PRO A 8 1.21 6.56 1.61
C PRO A 8 0.67 8.00 1.58
N LEU A 9 -0.64 8.17 1.43
CA LEU A 9 -1.31 9.48 1.43
C LEU A 9 -1.13 10.19 2.78
N PHE A 10 -1.47 9.52 3.88
CA PHE A 10 -1.24 10.09 5.20
C PHE A 10 0.24 10.28 5.49
N ARG A 11 1.12 9.34 5.11
CA ARG A 11 2.57 9.52 5.26
C ARG A 11 3.05 10.80 4.57
N ALA A 12 2.63 11.05 3.34
CA ALA A 12 2.99 12.26 2.61
C ALA A 12 2.47 13.53 3.31
N ALA A 13 1.21 13.51 3.75
CA ALA A 13 0.60 14.61 4.47
C ALA A 13 1.35 14.96 5.77
N TYR A 14 1.70 13.96 6.57
CA TYR A 14 2.37 14.15 7.85
C TYR A 14 3.86 14.46 7.72
N LEU A 15 4.54 13.95 6.69
CA LEU A 15 5.92 14.37 6.37
C LEU A 15 6.00 15.84 5.93
N ALA A 16 4.94 16.34 5.27
CA ALA A 16 4.84 17.72 4.80
C ALA A 16 4.23 18.69 5.83
N LYS A 17 3.78 18.20 6.99
CA LYS A 17 2.96 18.95 7.95
C LYS A 17 3.66 20.20 8.50
N ASP A 18 4.97 20.14 8.71
CA ASP A 18 5.78 21.25 9.24
C ASP A 18 6.24 22.26 8.18
N GLY A 19 6.04 21.96 6.89
CA GLY A 19 6.50 22.80 5.78
C GLY A 19 8.02 22.79 5.56
N GLU A 20 8.79 22.01 6.33
CA GLU A 20 10.24 21.95 6.19
C GLU A 20 10.69 21.04 5.05
N ARG A 21 9.83 20.08 4.64
CA ARG A 21 10.13 19.08 3.62
C ARG A 21 9.27 19.29 2.38
N LYS A 22 9.91 19.37 1.21
CA LYS A 22 9.23 19.29 -0.08
C LYS A 22 8.88 17.82 -0.36
N VAL A 23 7.61 17.48 -0.21
CA VAL A 23 7.11 16.11 -0.38
C VAL A 23 6.29 16.01 -1.66
N THR A 24 6.53 14.95 -2.43
CA THR A 24 5.74 14.59 -3.61
C THR A 24 5.21 13.16 -3.43
N LEU A 25 3.88 13.00 -3.44
CA LEU A 25 3.22 11.71 -3.49
C LEU A 25 3.01 11.32 -4.96
N VAL A 26 3.50 10.15 -5.35
CA VAL A 26 3.35 9.63 -6.72
C VAL A 26 2.35 8.48 -6.70
N ILE A 27 1.26 8.58 -7.46
CA ILE A 27 0.15 7.60 -7.48
C ILE A 27 -0.18 7.13 -8.90
N PRO A 28 -0.81 5.96 -9.08
CA PRO A 28 -1.17 5.49 -10.41
C PRO A 28 -2.33 6.31 -11.01
N TRP A 29 -2.25 6.56 -12.31
CA TRP A 29 -3.35 6.94 -13.17
C TRP A 29 -3.80 5.75 -14.02
N LEU A 30 -5.11 5.49 -14.03
CA LEU A 30 -5.70 4.33 -14.68
C LEU A 30 -6.62 4.77 -15.82
N SER A 31 -6.65 3.96 -16.87
CA SER A 31 -7.66 4.12 -17.94
C SER A 31 -9.07 4.07 -17.37
N LEU A 32 -10.03 4.72 -18.03
CA LEU A 32 -11.43 4.72 -17.58
C LEU A 32 -12.00 3.31 -17.40
N LYS A 33 -11.56 2.35 -18.24
CA LYS A 33 -11.93 0.94 -18.13
C LYS A 33 -11.45 0.33 -16.81
N ASP A 34 -10.20 0.59 -16.44
CA ASP A 34 -9.61 0.04 -15.22
C ASP A 34 -10.13 0.76 -13.96
N GLN A 35 -10.41 2.07 -14.03
CA GLN A 35 -11.03 2.82 -12.93
C GLN A 35 -12.36 2.19 -12.49
N LYS A 36 -13.21 1.79 -13.45
CA LYS A 36 -14.49 1.11 -13.18
C LYS A 36 -14.34 -0.23 -12.45
N LEU A 37 -13.17 -0.87 -12.57
CA LEU A 37 -12.88 -2.14 -11.89
C LEU A 37 -12.31 -1.92 -10.48
N VAL A 38 -11.55 -0.84 -10.30
CA VAL A 38 -10.79 -0.58 -9.08
C VAL A 38 -11.58 0.25 -8.07
N TYR A 39 -12.26 1.30 -8.54
CA TYR A 39 -12.92 2.27 -7.67
C TYR A 39 -14.35 1.85 -7.32
N PRO A 40 -14.75 2.00 -6.04
CA PRO A 40 -16.08 1.57 -5.60
C PRO A 40 -17.18 2.46 -6.19
N ASN A 41 -18.42 1.96 -6.16
CA ASN A 41 -19.63 2.73 -6.46
C ASN A 41 -19.63 3.41 -7.84
N ASN A 42 -18.96 2.81 -8.84
CA ASN A 42 -18.79 3.37 -10.18
C ASN A 42 -18.08 4.73 -10.21
N THR A 43 -17.27 5.04 -9.20
CA THR A 43 -16.48 6.27 -9.17
C THR A 43 -15.47 6.26 -10.31
N THR A 44 -15.40 7.34 -11.08
CA THR A 44 -14.44 7.53 -12.17
C THR A 44 -14.05 9.00 -12.22
N PHE A 45 -12.82 9.26 -12.64
CA PHE A 45 -12.27 10.60 -12.84
C PHE A 45 -11.95 10.78 -14.31
N GLY A 46 -12.39 11.90 -14.88
CA GLY A 46 -12.12 12.29 -16.27
C GLY A 46 -10.74 12.93 -16.46
N SER A 47 -10.04 13.29 -15.38
CA SER A 47 -8.67 13.80 -15.44
C SER A 47 -7.87 13.57 -14.15
N PRO A 48 -6.51 13.56 -14.21
CA PRO A 48 -5.68 13.49 -13.01
C PRO A 48 -5.96 14.61 -11.99
N SER A 49 -6.28 15.82 -12.47
CA SER A 49 -6.61 16.97 -11.61
C SER A 49 -7.93 16.78 -10.83
N GLU A 50 -8.91 16.11 -11.42
CA GLU A 50 -10.16 15.75 -10.75
C GLU A 50 -9.91 14.72 -9.65
N GLN A 51 -9.12 13.68 -9.94
CA GLN A 51 -8.71 12.69 -8.96
C GLN A 51 -7.91 13.32 -7.81
N GLU A 52 -7.00 14.24 -8.12
CA GLU A 52 -6.24 14.99 -7.11
C GLU A 52 -7.17 15.80 -6.19
N SER A 53 -8.12 16.54 -6.75
CA SER A 53 -9.09 17.33 -5.99
C SER A 53 -9.89 16.46 -5.02
N PHE A 54 -10.35 15.30 -5.50
CA PHE A 54 -11.04 14.32 -4.67
C PHE A 54 -10.17 13.80 -3.52
N ILE A 55 -8.91 13.46 -3.79
CA ILE A 55 -7.97 12.95 -2.78
C ILE A 55 -7.69 14.02 -1.71
N ARG A 56 -7.49 15.27 -2.13
CA ARG A 56 -7.25 16.39 -1.22
C ARG A 56 -8.44 16.63 -0.31
N GLN A 57 -9.65 16.71 -0.87
CA GLN A 57 -10.88 16.84 -0.09
C GLN A 57 -11.02 15.68 0.91
N TRP A 58 -10.83 14.43 0.46
CA TRP A 58 -10.95 13.27 1.33
C TRP A 58 -9.99 13.31 2.53
N LEU A 59 -8.77 13.81 2.30
CA LEU A 59 -7.74 13.96 3.33
C LEU A 59 -8.06 15.10 4.29
N GLU A 60 -8.49 16.26 3.79
CA GLU A 60 -8.88 17.43 4.58
C GLU A 60 -10.05 17.12 5.52
N GLU A 61 -11.02 16.32 5.07
CA GLU A 61 -12.13 15.83 5.92
C GLU A 61 -11.68 14.94 7.10
N ARG A 62 -10.42 14.50 7.12
CA ARG A 62 -9.86 13.53 8.07
C ARG A 62 -8.63 14.02 8.81
N THR A 63 -8.14 15.21 8.48
CA THR A 63 -6.96 15.82 9.09
C THR A 63 -7.30 17.22 9.55
N ALA A 64 -6.79 17.61 10.73
CA ALA A 64 -7.02 18.93 11.30
C ALA A 64 -6.07 20.01 10.72
N PHE A 65 -5.42 19.75 9.59
CA PHE A 65 -4.42 20.62 8.99
C PHE A 65 -4.46 20.54 7.46
N ILE A 66 -4.05 21.61 6.80
CA ILE A 66 -3.89 21.64 5.35
C ILE A 66 -2.55 21.01 5.01
N SER A 67 -2.56 20.03 4.11
CA SER A 67 -1.37 19.27 3.74
C SER A 67 -0.61 19.93 2.56
N GLY A 68 0.68 20.20 2.75
CA GLY A 68 1.51 20.95 1.80
C GLY A 68 2.31 20.11 0.80
N PHE A 69 1.82 18.94 0.36
CA PHE A 69 2.54 18.06 -0.57
C PHE A 69 2.00 18.14 -2.01
N ALA A 70 2.88 17.87 -2.98
CA ALA A 70 2.52 17.74 -4.39
C ALA A 70 2.02 16.32 -4.70
N ILE A 71 1.06 16.19 -5.62
CA ILE A 71 0.64 14.90 -6.17
C ILE A 71 1.12 14.82 -7.62
N ARG A 72 1.70 13.69 -7.99
CA ARG A 72 2.03 13.36 -9.38
C ARG A 72 1.49 11.98 -9.73
N PHE A 73 1.26 11.78 -11.01
CA PHE A 73 0.64 10.57 -11.51
C PHE A 73 1.61 9.80 -12.40
N TYR A 74 1.69 8.49 -12.19
CA TYR A 74 2.38 7.56 -13.08
C TYR A 74 1.37 6.68 -13.83
N PRO A 75 1.65 6.27 -15.08
CA PRO A 75 0.72 5.41 -15.80
C PRO A 75 0.66 4.02 -15.17
N GLY A 76 -0.54 3.55 -14.86
CA GLY A 76 -0.79 2.24 -14.25
C GLY A 76 -1.83 1.44 -15.04
N LYS A 77 -1.85 0.12 -14.81
CA LYS A 77 -2.84 -0.79 -15.42
C LYS A 77 -3.34 -1.80 -14.39
N PHE A 78 -4.63 -2.06 -14.39
CA PHE A 78 -5.22 -3.04 -13.48
C PHE A 78 -5.14 -4.46 -14.06
N SER A 79 -4.52 -5.37 -13.32
CA SER A 79 -4.49 -6.80 -13.60
C SER A 79 -5.64 -7.47 -12.85
N VAL A 80 -6.65 -7.94 -13.60
CA VAL A 80 -7.80 -8.66 -13.03
C VAL A 80 -7.36 -9.98 -12.39
N ASP A 81 -6.42 -10.68 -13.04
CA ASP A 81 -5.85 -11.95 -12.54
C ASP A 81 -5.11 -11.77 -11.22
N LYS A 82 -4.29 -10.73 -11.09
CA LYS A 82 -3.52 -10.45 -9.86
C LYS A 82 -4.29 -9.56 -8.88
N ARG A 83 -5.50 -9.10 -9.25
CA ARG A 83 -6.32 -8.14 -8.50
C ARG A 83 -5.51 -6.91 -8.01
N SER A 84 -4.58 -6.42 -8.84
CA SER A 84 -3.56 -5.44 -8.47
C SER A 84 -3.27 -4.43 -9.59
N ILE A 85 -2.84 -3.22 -9.22
CA ILE A 85 -2.45 -2.17 -10.16
C ILE A 85 -0.95 -2.27 -10.43
N LEU A 86 -0.52 -2.53 -11.66
CA LEU A 86 0.89 -2.58 -12.00
C LEU A 86 1.35 -1.31 -12.72
N PRO A 87 2.57 -0.81 -12.40
CA PRO A 87 3.19 0.29 -13.15
C PRO A 87 3.37 -0.04 -14.64
N VAL A 88 3.21 0.98 -15.46
CA VAL A 88 3.47 0.96 -16.90
C VAL A 88 4.64 1.91 -17.19
N GLY A 89 5.59 1.51 -18.04
CA GLY A 89 6.77 2.34 -18.32
C GLY A 89 7.77 2.43 -17.16
N ASP A 90 8.67 3.42 -17.23
CA ASP A 90 9.60 3.79 -16.15
C ASP A 90 8.99 4.89 -15.27
N ILE A 91 8.38 4.50 -14.15
CA ILE A 91 7.74 5.45 -13.24
C ILE A 91 8.74 6.31 -12.46
N SER A 92 10.03 6.00 -12.50
CA SER A 92 11.06 6.84 -11.88
C SER A 92 11.22 8.16 -12.64
N GLU A 93 10.84 8.24 -13.92
CA GLU A 93 10.94 9.45 -14.75
C GLU A 93 9.91 10.53 -14.37
N ILE A 94 8.88 10.19 -13.60
CA ILE A 94 7.87 11.15 -13.11
C ILE A 94 8.48 12.22 -12.19
N ILE A 95 9.60 11.91 -11.56
CA ILE A 95 10.38 12.86 -10.75
C ILE A 95 11.59 13.31 -11.57
N PRO A 96 11.74 14.61 -11.87
CA PRO A 96 12.94 15.17 -12.50
C PRO A 96 14.20 14.85 -11.70
N ASP A 97 15.33 14.75 -12.40
CA ASP A 97 16.59 14.34 -11.78
C ASP A 97 17.08 15.41 -10.77
N GLU A 98 16.72 16.68 -10.94
CA GLU A 98 17.02 17.78 -10.01
C GLU A 98 16.19 17.76 -8.71
N GLU A 99 15.06 17.05 -8.70
CA GLU A 99 14.22 16.86 -7.51
C GLU A 99 14.45 15.49 -6.84
N ALA A 100 15.26 14.62 -7.45
CA ALA A 100 15.44 13.24 -7.03
C ALA A 100 16.44 13.10 -5.86
N ASP A 101 15.95 13.26 -4.63
CA ASP A 101 16.75 13.04 -3.43
C ASP A 101 16.44 11.70 -2.73
N ILE A 102 15.29 11.61 -2.08
CA ILE A 102 14.85 10.44 -1.31
C ILE A 102 13.59 9.86 -1.94
N ALA A 103 13.61 8.56 -2.24
CA ALA A 103 12.43 7.82 -2.66
C ALA A 103 11.93 6.89 -1.55
N VAL A 104 10.63 6.92 -1.29
CA VAL A 104 9.94 5.94 -0.43
C VAL A 104 9.04 5.08 -1.32
N LEU A 105 9.34 3.79 -1.40
CA LEU A 105 8.62 2.82 -2.23
C LEU A 105 7.68 2.03 -1.34
N GLU A 106 6.38 2.15 -1.56
CA GLU A 106 5.36 1.38 -0.86
C GLU A 106 5.13 0.10 -1.67
N GLU A 107 5.44 -1.05 -1.07
CA GLU A 107 5.52 -2.36 -1.75
C GLU A 107 6.55 -2.38 -2.89
N PRO A 108 7.84 -2.11 -2.59
CA PRO A 108 8.91 -2.05 -3.59
C PRO A 108 8.96 -3.30 -4.48
N GLU A 109 8.66 -4.49 -3.94
CA GLU A 109 8.58 -5.72 -4.73
C GLU A 109 7.57 -5.59 -5.87
N HIS A 110 6.34 -5.21 -5.55
CA HIS A 110 5.24 -5.10 -6.49
C HIS A 110 5.45 -3.95 -7.48
N LEU A 111 5.97 -2.82 -7.01
CA LEU A 111 6.33 -1.69 -7.88
C LEU A 111 7.44 -2.05 -8.88
N THR A 112 8.29 -3.02 -8.56
CA THR A 112 9.51 -3.30 -9.34
C THR A 112 9.60 -4.67 -9.97
N TRP A 113 8.62 -5.56 -9.78
CA TRP A 113 8.57 -6.88 -10.44
C TRP A 113 8.85 -6.79 -11.94
N PHE A 114 8.23 -5.78 -12.56
CA PHE A 114 8.35 -5.51 -13.98
C PHE A 114 9.06 -4.18 -14.26
N HIS A 115 9.92 -3.68 -13.37
CA HIS A 115 10.67 -2.46 -13.69
C HIS A 115 11.65 -2.73 -14.84
N HIS A 116 11.77 -1.79 -15.77
CA HIS A 116 12.74 -1.86 -16.87
C HIS A 116 13.35 -0.47 -17.13
N GLY A 117 13.29 0.41 -16.14
CA GLY A 117 13.75 1.78 -16.22
C GLY A 117 15.10 2.01 -15.55
N LYS A 118 15.42 3.29 -15.29
CA LYS A 118 16.59 3.68 -14.51
C LYS A 118 16.62 2.94 -13.16
N ARG A 119 17.81 2.57 -12.71
CA ARG A 119 17.99 2.01 -11.36
C ARG A 119 17.70 3.10 -10.32
N TRP A 120 16.73 2.84 -9.45
CA TRP A 120 16.29 3.80 -8.43
C TRP A 120 17.43 4.26 -7.51
N LYS A 121 18.34 3.36 -7.12
CA LYS A 121 19.52 3.71 -6.30
C LYS A 121 20.54 4.61 -7.01
N THR A 122 20.49 4.69 -8.33
CA THR A 122 21.33 5.59 -9.11
C THR A 122 20.68 6.96 -9.23
N LYS A 123 19.35 6.99 -9.35
CA LYS A 123 18.57 8.22 -9.49
C LYS A 123 18.38 8.96 -8.16
N PHE A 124 18.08 8.23 -7.09
CA PHE A 124 17.84 8.78 -5.77
C PHE A 124 18.99 8.45 -4.84
N ARG A 125 19.43 9.43 -4.06
CA ARG A 125 20.49 9.28 -3.04
C ARG A 125 20.13 8.24 -1.98
N LEU A 126 18.85 8.18 -1.61
CA LEU A 126 18.35 7.17 -0.67
C LEU A 126 17.02 6.61 -1.17
N VAL A 127 16.85 5.29 -1.04
CA VAL A 127 15.63 4.58 -1.43
C VAL A 127 15.21 3.67 -0.29
N ILE A 128 14.05 3.96 0.29
CA ILE A 128 13.48 3.24 1.43
C ILE A 128 12.29 2.44 0.92
N GLY A 129 12.33 1.13 1.04
CA GLY A 129 11.19 0.26 0.74
C GLY A 129 10.34 0.02 1.98
N ILE A 130 9.02 0.11 1.88
CA ILE A 130 8.07 -0.21 2.94
C ILE A 130 7.29 -1.46 2.54
N ILE A 131 7.46 -2.54 3.31
CA ILE A 131 6.81 -3.83 3.10
C ILE A 131 5.62 -3.94 4.02
N HIS A 132 4.42 -4.03 3.45
CA HIS A 132 3.19 -4.23 4.21
C HIS A 132 2.35 -5.43 3.78
N THR A 133 2.34 -5.81 2.50
CA THR A 133 1.62 -7.01 2.05
C THR A 133 2.47 -8.27 2.14
N ASN A 134 1.88 -9.36 2.62
CA ASN A 134 2.49 -10.67 2.63
C ASN A 134 2.11 -11.47 1.37
N TYR A 135 2.66 -11.09 0.21
CA TYR A 135 2.33 -11.72 -1.08
C TYR A 135 2.54 -13.23 -1.09
N LEU A 136 3.50 -13.75 -0.30
CA LEU A 136 3.75 -15.19 -0.22
C LEU A 136 2.52 -15.94 0.33
N GLU A 137 1.84 -15.39 1.33
CA GLU A 137 0.64 -16.03 1.89
C GLU A 137 -0.57 -15.91 0.96
N TYR A 138 -0.69 -14.83 0.20
CA TYR A 138 -1.70 -14.73 -0.85
C TYR A 138 -1.50 -15.82 -1.90
N VAL A 139 -0.28 -15.95 -2.43
CA VAL A 139 0.04 -16.92 -3.49
C VAL A 139 -0.06 -18.36 -2.98
N LYS A 140 0.28 -18.64 -1.72
CA LYS A 140 0.11 -19.98 -1.12
C LYS A 140 -1.33 -20.50 -1.15
N ARG A 141 -2.33 -19.60 -1.21
CA ARG A 141 -3.75 -19.94 -1.29
C ARG A 141 -4.20 -20.29 -2.72
N GLU A 142 -3.34 -20.06 -3.71
CA GLU A 142 -3.61 -20.39 -5.11
C GLU A 142 -3.21 -21.83 -5.45
N LYS A 143 -3.66 -22.31 -6.63
CA LYS A 143 -3.30 -23.63 -7.13
C LYS A 143 -1.79 -23.70 -7.41
N ASN A 144 -1.11 -24.73 -6.86
CA ASN A 144 0.35 -24.84 -6.85
C ASN A 144 1.06 -23.71 -6.07
N GLY A 145 0.34 -23.06 -5.15
CA GLY A 145 0.78 -21.86 -4.45
C GLY A 145 2.08 -22.00 -3.66
N GLN A 146 2.41 -23.18 -3.14
CA GLN A 146 3.67 -23.40 -2.41
C GLN A 146 4.90 -23.21 -3.30
N PHE A 147 4.87 -23.77 -4.52
CA PHE A 147 5.96 -23.63 -5.47
C PHE A 147 6.05 -22.19 -6.01
N GLN A 148 4.90 -21.58 -6.31
CA GLN A 148 4.86 -20.18 -6.74
C GLN A 148 5.37 -19.23 -5.65
N ALA A 149 4.99 -19.44 -4.39
CA ALA A 149 5.48 -18.66 -3.27
C ALA A 149 6.98 -18.85 -3.05
N PHE A 150 7.51 -20.07 -3.26
CA PHE A 150 8.95 -20.30 -3.24
C PHE A 150 9.65 -19.45 -4.30
N LEU A 151 9.20 -19.48 -5.56
CA LEU A 151 9.80 -18.66 -6.63
C LEU A 151 9.65 -17.15 -6.36
N LEU A 152 8.46 -16.71 -5.97
CA LEU A 152 8.16 -15.31 -5.69
C LEU A 152 9.04 -14.76 -4.55
N LYS A 153 9.36 -15.57 -3.54
CA LYS A 153 10.27 -15.18 -2.46
C LYS A 153 11.64 -14.72 -3.00
N TYR A 154 12.20 -15.46 -3.97
CA TYR A 154 13.48 -15.07 -4.58
C TYR A 154 13.34 -13.85 -5.46
N VAL A 155 12.29 -13.77 -6.28
CA VAL A 155 12.02 -12.60 -7.13
C VAL A 155 11.89 -11.33 -6.28
N ASN A 156 11.08 -11.38 -5.22
CA ASN A 156 10.91 -10.27 -4.28
C ASN A 156 12.24 -9.85 -3.66
N SER A 157 13.02 -10.81 -3.14
CA SER A 157 14.33 -10.51 -2.53
C SER A 157 15.28 -9.87 -3.54
N TRP A 158 15.26 -10.36 -4.77
CA TRP A 158 16.12 -9.92 -5.86
C TRP A 158 15.81 -8.48 -6.26
N VAL A 159 14.56 -8.17 -6.61
CA VAL A 159 14.18 -6.82 -7.06
C VAL A 159 14.31 -5.79 -5.93
N VAL A 160 13.91 -6.13 -4.70
CA VAL A 160 14.05 -5.23 -3.55
C VAL A 160 15.53 -4.96 -3.27
N SER A 161 16.42 -5.95 -3.42
CA SER A 161 17.86 -5.73 -3.27
C SER A 161 18.44 -4.82 -4.36
N ILE A 162 17.95 -4.92 -5.61
CA ILE A 162 18.38 -4.05 -6.71
C ILE A 162 17.97 -2.60 -6.45
N TYR A 163 16.75 -2.36 -5.98
CA TYR A 163 16.14 -1.03 -5.98
C TYR A 163 16.13 -0.29 -4.63
N CYS A 164 16.20 -0.99 -3.49
CA CYS A 164 16.11 -0.36 -2.16
C CYS A 164 17.44 -0.38 -1.38
N HIS A 165 17.79 0.77 -0.78
CA HIS A 165 18.93 0.88 0.13
C HIS A 165 18.60 0.31 1.50
N LYS A 166 17.40 0.61 2.01
CA LYS A 166 16.88 0.15 3.29
C LYS A 166 15.44 -0.32 3.14
N VAL A 167 15.05 -1.29 3.97
CA VAL A 167 13.70 -1.85 3.94
C VAL A 167 13.07 -1.77 5.33
N ILE A 168 11.85 -1.29 5.42
CA ILE A 168 11.05 -1.27 6.66
C ILE A 168 9.91 -2.27 6.46
N ARG A 169 9.83 -3.27 7.32
CA ARG A 169 8.75 -4.24 7.34
C ARG A 169 7.81 -3.88 8.47
N LEU A 170 6.51 -3.79 8.20
CA LEU A 170 5.57 -3.42 9.25
C LEU A 170 5.48 -4.44 10.39
N SER A 171 5.74 -5.72 10.10
CA SER A 171 5.66 -6.80 11.08
C SER A 171 6.60 -7.95 10.74
N ALA A 172 6.76 -8.87 11.71
CA ALA A 172 7.49 -10.11 11.50
C ALA A 172 6.83 -11.05 10.49
N ALA A 173 5.53 -10.87 10.21
CA ALA A 173 4.74 -11.76 9.37
C ALA A 173 5.11 -11.69 7.88
N THR A 174 5.66 -10.58 7.40
CA THR A 174 6.07 -10.45 6.00
C THR A 174 7.32 -11.29 5.71
N GLN A 175 7.70 -11.39 4.43
CA GLN A 175 8.96 -12.01 4.04
C GLN A 175 10.18 -11.24 4.60
N TYR A 176 11.22 -11.96 5.01
CA TYR A 176 12.51 -11.34 5.36
C TYR A 176 13.22 -10.79 4.13
N TYR A 177 13.79 -9.59 4.25
CA TYR A 177 14.61 -8.96 3.24
C TYR A 177 15.98 -8.56 3.83
N PRO A 178 17.08 -8.64 3.08
CA PRO A 178 18.36 -8.07 3.50
C PRO A 178 18.23 -6.57 3.77
N ARG A 179 19.01 -6.03 4.73
CA ARG A 179 18.97 -4.61 5.14
C ARG A 179 17.58 -4.15 5.60
N SER A 180 16.79 -5.06 6.18
CA SER A 180 15.46 -4.76 6.68
C SER A 180 15.39 -4.61 8.20
N ILE A 181 14.46 -3.77 8.65
CA ILE A 181 14.06 -3.63 10.06
C ILE A 181 12.56 -3.88 10.18
N ILE A 182 12.13 -4.42 11.32
CA ILE A 182 10.71 -4.51 11.65
C ILE A 182 10.32 -3.26 12.44
N CYS A 183 9.44 -2.43 11.87
CA CYS A 183 8.89 -1.27 12.54
C CYS A 183 7.56 -0.90 11.88
N ASN A 184 6.49 -0.82 12.67
CA ASN A 184 5.22 -0.33 12.17
C ASN A 184 5.29 1.21 12.02
N VAL A 185 5.37 1.67 10.77
CA VAL A 185 5.44 3.09 10.40
C VAL A 185 4.11 3.63 9.88
N HIS A 186 3.00 2.96 10.21
CA HIS A 186 1.64 3.45 9.94
C HIS A 186 0.99 3.97 11.21
N GLY A 187 0.24 5.05 11.04
CA GLY A 187 -0.69 5.57 12.04
C GLY A 187 -2.12 5.12 11.76
N VAL A 188 -2.99 5.40 12.72
CA VAL A 188 -4.44 5.22 12.61
C VAL A 188 -5.06 6.53 12.13
N ASN A 189 -6.11 6.44 11.32
CA ASN A 189 -6.88 7.61 10.89
C ASN A 189 -7.33 8.43 12.12
N PRO A 190 -6.99 9.73 12.21
CA PRO A 190 -7.32 10.57 13.38
C PRO A 190 -8.80 10.51 13.77
N LYS A 191 -9.69 10.44 12.78
CA LYS A 191 -11.14 10.35 12.98
C LYS A 191 -11.54 9.12 13.82
N PHE A 192 -10.85 8.00 13.68
CA PHE A 192 -11.15 6.79 14.48
C PHE A 192 -10.76 6.98 15.95
N LEU A 193 -9.65 7.68 16.21
CA LEU A 193 -9.20 7.97 17.57
C LEU A 193 -10.13 8.99 18.26
N GLU A 194 -10.64 9.96 17.51
CA GLU A 194 -11.62 10.94 17.97
C GLU A 194 -12.96 10.30 18.32
N ILE A 195 -13.51 9.47 17.42
CA ILE A 195 -14.74 8.70 17.68
C ILE A 195 -14.62 7.88 18.97
N GLY A 196 -13.51 7.16 19.15
CA GLY A 196 -13.28 6.38 20.36
C GLY A 196 -13.26 7.24 21.64
N LYS A 197 -12.70 8.45 21.56
CA LYS A 197 -12.66 9.40 22.68
C LYS A 197 -14.06 9.97 22.99
N GLU A 198 -14.79 10.44 21.98
CA GLU A 198 -16.14 10.99 22.13
C GLU A 198 -17.11 9.98 22.74
N ARG A 199 -17.03 8.72 22.31
CA ARG A 199 -17.89 7.65 22.83
C ARG A 199 -17.66 7.38 24.31
N PHE A 200 -16.40 7.36 24.72
CA PHE A 200 -16.04 7.23 26.12
C PHE A 200 -16.59 8.38 26.99
N GLU A 201 -16.49 9.62 26.50
CA GLU A 201 -16.99 10.81 27.22
C GLU A 201 -18.52 10.81 27.34
N GLN A 202 -19.24 10.40 26.30
CA GLN A 202 -20.71 10.27 26.32
C GLN A 202 -21.19 9.18 27.29
N GLN A 203 -20.43 8.09 27.42
CA GLN A 203 -20.75 6.96 28.30
C GLN A 203 -20.56 7.27 29.79
N HIS A 204 -19.63 8.15 30.18
CA HIS A 204 -19.47 8.60 31.57
C HIS A 204 -20.71 9.32 32.13
N SER A 205 -21.70 9.61 31.28
CA SER A 205 -22.94 10.30 31.63
C SER A 205 -24.18 9.38 31.65
N SER A 206 -24.07 8.08 31.32
CA SER A 206 -25.24 7.18 31.26
C SER A 206 -24.90 5.70 31.49
N ASN A 207 -25.69 5.01 32.33
CA ASN A 207 -25.62 3.56 32.59
C ASN A 207 -26.08 2.76 31.34
N HIS A 208 -25.28 2.72 30.29
CA HIS A 208 -25.57 1.91 29.10
C HIS A 208 -25.14 0.45 29.25
N GLN A 209 -25.84 -0.41 28.51
CA GLN A 209 -25.76 -1.85 28.58
C GLN A 209 -24.72 -2.37 27.56
N ALA A 210 -23.89 -3.33 28.00
CA ALA A 210 -22.84 -3.95 27.19
C ALA A 210 -23.32 -4.43 25.81
N PHE A 211 -22.42 -4.37 24.82
CA PHE A 211 -22.66 -4.74 23.41
C PHE A 211 -23.48 -6.03 23.24
N THR A 212 -24.65 -5.91 22.61
CA THR A 212 -25.61 -7.02 22.46
C THR A 212 -25.71 -7.57 21.04
N LYS A 213 -24.99 -7.01 20.06
CA LYS A 213 -25.20 -7.28 18.62
C LYS A 213 -24.43 -8.49 18.05
N GLY A 214 -23.98 -9.42 18.89
CA GLY A 214 -23.30 -10.65 18.43
C GLY A 214 -21.86 -10.40 17.98
N ALA A 215 -21.53 -10.66 16.73
CA ALA A 215 -20.21 -10.38 16.16
C ALA A 215 -20.33 -9.84 14.73
N TYR A 216 -19.35 -9.04 14.28
CA TYR A 216 -19.30 -8.59 12.89
C TYR A 216 -17.91 -8.70 12.28
N TYR A 217 -17.88 -8.77 10.95
CA TYR A 217 -16.65 -8.75 10.15
C TYR A 217 -16.75 -7.66 9.08
N ILE A 218 -15.82 -6.70 9.08
CA ILE A 218 -15.73 -5.66 8.06
C ILE A 218 -14.53 -5.96 7.15
N GLY A 219 -14.77 -6.11 5.85
CA GLY A 219 -13.70 -6.37 4.90
C GLY A 219 -14.14 -6.26 3.44
N LYS A 220 -13.16 -6.17 2.53
CA LYS A 220 -13.45 -6.33 1.09
C LYS A 220 -13.86 -7.79 0.87
N MET A 221 -15.00 -8.07 0.24
CA MET A 221 -15.48 -9.43 0.01
C MET A 221 -14.70 -10.11 -1.12
N ILE A 222 -13.55 -10.65 -0.73
CA ILE A 222 -12.71 -11.52 -1.54
C ILE A 222 -12.33 -12.75 -0.73
N TRP A 223 -12.36 -13.94 -1.35
CA TRP A 223 -12.09 -15.20 -0.64
C TRP A 223 -10.76 -15.19 0.11
N ASN A 224 -9.73 -14.60 -0.50
CA ASN A 224 -8.40 -14.43 0.07
C ASN A 224 -8.32 -13.53 1.32
N LYS A 225 -9.45 -12.98 1.82
CA LYS A 225 -9.49 -12.25 3.09
C LYS A 225 -10.00 -13.06 4.28
N GLY A 226 -10.15 -14.37 4.12
CA GLY A 226 -10.50 -15.25 5.23
C GLY A 226 -11.99 -15.56 5.34
N TYR A 227 -12.80 -15.16 4.34
CA TYR A 227 -14.24 -15.45 4.32
C TYR A 227 -14.51 -16.95 4.22
N GLY A 228 -13.69 -17.69 3.46
CA GLY A 228 -13.85 -19.14 3.33
C GLY A 228 -13.62 -19.85 4.67
N GLU A 229 -12.52 -19.50 5.33
CA GLU A 229 -12.15 -20.01 6.64
C GLU A 229 -13.18 -19.63 7.71
N LEU A 230 -13.66 -18.38 7.72
CA LEU A 230 -14.72 -17.93 8.62
C LEU A 230 -16.00 -18.76 8.43
N LEU A 231 -16.51 -18.86 7.21
CA LEU A 231 -17.75 -19.60 6.93
C LEU A 231 -17.59 -21.10 7.23
N GLN A 232 -16.40 -21.68 6.99
CA GLN A 232 -16.11 -23.06 7.34
C GLN A 232 -16.08 -23.27 8.86
N LEU A 233 -15.45 -22.38 9.62
CA LEU A 233 -15.44 -22.42 11.09
C LEU A 233 -16.86 -22.34 11.63
N LEU A 234 -17.66 -21.39 11.14
CA LEU A 234 -19.06 -21.26 11.51
C LEU A 234 -19.85 -22.52 11.19
N ASN A 235 -19.60 -23.14 10.02
CA ASN A 235 -20.24 -24.39 9.64
C ASN A 235 -19.90 -25.56 10.57
N ASN A 236 -18.64 -25.68 10.96
CA ASN A 236 -18.17 -26.78 11.81
C ASN A 236 -18.75 -26.69 13.23
N HIS A 237 -19.01 -25.47 13.73
CA HIS A 237 -19.43 -25.21 15.10
C HIS A 237 -20.89 -24.73 15.24
N GLN A 238 -21.76 -24.91 14.23
CA GLN A 238 -23.14 -24.38 14.25
C GLN A 238 -23.98 -24.84 15.45
N LYS A 239 -23.70 -26.02 16.01
CA LYS A 239 -24.42 -26.53 17.19
C LYS A 239 -23.98 -25.82 18.48
N GLU A 240 -22.69 -25.56 18.60
CA GLU A 240 -22.08 -24.92 19.77
C GLU A 240 -22.37 -23.41 19.78
N LEU A 241 -22.42 -22.81 18.60
CA LEU A 241 -22.68 -21.39 18.39
C LEU A 241 -24.17 -21.08 18.18
N ALA A 242 -25.08 -21.98 18.61
CA ALA A 242 -26.51 -21.77 18.45
C ALA A 242 -26.95 -20.47 19.12
N GLY A 243 -27.55 -19.56 18.34
CA GLY A 243 -27.95 -18.22 18.78
C GLY A 243 -26.93 -17.11 18.53
N LEU A 244 -25.72 -17.43 18.07
CA LEU A 244 -24.77 -16.42 17.59
C LEU A 244 -25.25 -15.86 16.26
N GLU A 245 -25.38 -14.53 16.20
CA GLU A 245 -25.64 -13.81 14.97
C GLU A 245 -24.38 -13.09 14.51
N ILE A 246 -24.14 -13.13 13.19
CA ILE A 246 -22.96 -12.53 12.59
C ILE A 246 -23.33 -11.64 11.42
N ASP A 247 -22.81 -10.42 11.43
CA ASP A 247 -22.98 -9.46 10.35
C ASP A 247 -21.67 -9.30 9.55
N LEU A 248 -21.72 -9.57 8.24
CA LEU A 248 -20.61 -9.41 7.31
C LEU A 248 -20.82 -8.12 6.51
N TYR A 249 -19.93 -7.13 6.66
CA TYR A 249 -19.97 -5.87 5.93
C TYR A 249 -18.86 -5.81 4.90
N GLY A 250 -19.20 -5.60 3.64
CA GLY A 250 -18.20 -5.54 2.59
C GLY A 250 -18.76 -5.44 1.18
N ASN A 251 -17.91 -4.97 0.27
CA ASN A 251 -18.10 -5.06 -1.17
C ASN A 251 -16.86 -5.75 -1.76
N GLY A 252 -16.97 -6.36 -2.93
CA GLY A 252 -15.84 -7.04 -3.59
C GLY A 252 -16.29 -7.99 -4.69
N GLU A 253 -15.31 -8.49 -5.43
CA GLU A 253 -15.49 -9.34 -6.60
C GLU A 253 -16.19 -10.67 -6.27
N ASP A 254 -16.08 -11.14 -5.01
CA ASP A 254 -16.64 -12.41 -4.57
C ASP A 254 -17.91 -12.23 -3.70
N SER A 255 -18.50 -11.02 -3.64
CA SER A 255 -19.62 -10.69 -2.72
C SER A 255 -20.84 -11.60 -2.86
N ASP A 256 -21.27 -11.86 -4.11
CA ASP A 256 -22.44 -12.70 -4.36
C ASP A 256 -22.19 -14.15 -3.91
N GLN A 257 -20.99 -14.67 -4.18
CA GLN A 257 -20.61 -16.02 -3.77
C GLN A 257 -20.49 -16.15 -2.24
N VAL A 258 -19.95 -15.13 -1.57
CA VAL A 258 -19.90 -15.08 -0.10
C VAL A 258 -21.31 -15.08 0.48
N LYS A 259 -22.24 -14.32 -0.11
CA LYS A 259 -23.65 -14.29 0.31
C LYS A 259 -24.33 -15.64 0.12
N GLU A 260 -24.15 -16.28 -1.04
CA GLU A 260 -24.67 -17.63 -1.29
C GLU A 260 -24.11 -18.66 -0.32
N ALA A 261 -22.82 -18.60 0.00
CA ALA A 261 -22.18 -19.51 0.95
C ALA A 261 -22.68 -19.29 2.39
N ALA A 262 -22.84 -18.03 2.81
CA ALA A 262 -23.39 -17.68 4.13
C ALA A 262 -24.83 -18.19 4.30
N ASN A 263 -25.68 -18.06 3.27
CA ASN A 263 -27.08 -18.52 3.29
C ASN A 263 -27.24 -20.04 3.46
N LYS A 264 -26.18 -20.83 3.24
CA LYS A 264 -26.20 -22.30 3.43
C LYS A 264 -26.00 -22.71 4.89
N LEU A 265 -25.59 -21.78 5.76
CA LEU A 265 -25.36 -22.04 7.17
C LEU A 265 -26.70 -22.06 7.93
N LYS A 266 -26.77 -22.85 9.01
CA LYS A 266 -27.93 -22.80 9.93
C LYS A 266 -27.86 -21.61 10.90
N LEU A 267 -26.67 -21.03 11.08
CA LEU A 267 -26.47 -19.82 11.88
C LEU A 267 -26.97 -18.59 11.12
N THR A 268 -27.41 -17.58 11.85
CA THR A 268 -27.83 -16.30 11.27
C THR A 268 -26.60 -15.50 10.85
N VAL A 269 -26.22 -15.62 9.58
CA VAL A 269 -25.13 -14.83 8.98
C VAL A 269 -25.73 -13.87 7.95
N ARG A 270 -25.72 -12.57 8.27
CA ARG A 270 -26.27 -11.51 7.42
C ARG A 270 -25.15 -10.85 6.63
N VAL A 271 -25.40 -10.58 5.35
CA VAL A 271 -24.42 -9.98 4.44
C VAL A 271 -24.91 -8.62 3.98
N HIS A 272 -24.13 -7.59 4.29
CA HIS A 272 -24.44 -6.18 4.09
C HIS A 272 -23.42 -5.51 3.16
N PRO A 273 -23.81 -4.43 2.47
CA PRO A 273 -22.88 -3.59 1.73
C PRO A 273 -21.74 -3.06 2.61
N GLY A 274 -20.60 -2.79 1.99
CA GLY A 274 -19.43 -2.23 2.66
C GLY A 274 -19.73 -0.90 3.36
N ARG A 275 -19.21 -0.77 4.59
CA ARG A 275 -19.30 0.44 5.42
C ARG A 275 -17.92 0.95 5.80
N ASP A 276 -17.81 2.24 6.09
CA ASP A 276 -16.59 2.82 6.65
C ASP A 276 -16.45 2.40 8.12
N HIS A 277 -15.21 2.26 8.62
CA HIS A 277 -14.98 1.91 10.04
C HIS A 277 -15.48 3.00 11.00
N ALA A 278 -15.63 4.25 10.54
CA ALA A 278 -16.22 5.36 11.27
C ALA A 278 -17.75 5.48 11.10
N ASP A 279 -18.43 4.49 10.50
CA ASP A 279 -19.89 4.51 10.37
C ASP A 279 -20.53 4.43 11.77
N PRO A 280 -21.47 5.34 12.12
CA PRO A 280 -22.16 5.33 13.41
C PRO A 280 -22.78 3.99 13.82
N LEU A 281 -23.09 3.13 12.84
CA LEU A 281 -23.58 1.76 13.08
C LEU A 281 -22.68 0.93 14.02
N PHE A 282 -21.36 1.18 13.99
CA PHE A 282 -20.36 0.45 14.78
C PHE A 282 -20.02 1.11 16.11
N HIS A 283 -20.66 2.24 16.44
CA HIS A 283 -20.28 3.02 17.62
C HIS A 283 -21.05 2.61 18.90
N ASP A 284 -21.80 1.51 18.83
CA ASP A 284 -22.53 0.93 19.96
C ASP A 284 -21.65 -0.03 20.78
N GLU A 285 -20.36 -0.16 20.45
CA GLU A 285 -19.38 -0.93 21.22
C GLU A 285 -18.82 -0.13 22.41
N GLU A 286 -18.41 -0.84 23.46
CA GLU A 286 -17.81 -0.28 24.68
C GLU A 286 -16.32 -0.67 24.78
N PRO A 287 -15.44 -0.14 23.89
CA PRO A 287 -14.02 -0.42 24.01
C PRO A 287 -13.44 0.27 25.25
N VAL A 288 -12.52 -0.42 25.93
CA VAL A 288 -11.69 0.20 26.98
C VAL A 288 -11.00 1.44 26.37
N PRO A 289 -11.08 2.61 27.01
CA PRO A 289 -10.47 3.82 26.47
C PRO A 289 -8.96 3.65 26.36
N LEU A 290 -8.41 4.17 25.26
CA LEU A 290 -6.97 4.35 25.16
C LEU A 290 -6.55 5.48 26.12
N THR A 291 -5.38 5.35 26.72
CA THR A 291 -4.68 6.47 27.38
C THR A 291 -4.20 7.48 26.33
N ASP A 292 -3.88 8.71 26.74
CA ASP A 292 -3.26 9.71 25.84
C ASP A 292 -1.98 9.19 25.20
N ALA A 293 -1.16 8.47 25.97
CA ALA A 293 0.06 7.85 25.48
C ALA A 293 -0.23 6.82 24.37
N GLN A 294 -1.20 5.91 24.59
CA GLN A 294 -1.59 4.92 23.57
C GLN A 294 -2.20 5.57 22.32
N ARG A 295 -3.04 6.60 22.48
CA ARG A 295 -3.58 7.36 21.35
C ARG A 295 -2.45 7.99 20.53
N TYR A 296 -1.48 8.61 21.21
CA TYR A 296 -0.33 9.20 20.54
C TYR A 296 0.52 8.14 19.85
N GLU A 297 0.81 6.99 20.47
CA GLU A 297 1.56 5.90 19.83
C GLU A 297 0.91 5.40 18.53
N LEU A 298 -0.43 5.39 18.47
CA LEU A 298 -1.21 5.03 17.29
C LEU A 298 -1.36 6.17 16.27
N SER A 299 -1.00 7.41 16.62
CA SER A 299 -1.14 8.57 15.74
C SER A 299 -0.19 8.54 14.55
N TRP A 300 -0.51 9.36 13.54
CA TRP A 300 0.37 9.57 12.41
C TRP A 300 1.59 10.44 12.76
N GLU A 301 1.52 11.29 13.79
CA GLU A 301 2.68 11.97 14.37
C GLU A 301 3.72 10.96 14.85
N ALA A 302 3.34 10.05 15.76
CA ALA A 302 4.26 9.04 16.27
C ALA A 302 4.71 8.06 15.17
N ALA A 303 3.85 7.74 14.20
CA ALA A 303 4.24 6.93 13.05
C ALA A 303 5.30 7.61 12.18
N THR A 304 5.20 8.93 12.01
CA THR A 304 6.17 9.74 11.27
C THR A 304 7.49 9.83 12.01
N GLU A 305 7.48 10.01 13.33
CA GLU A 305 8.68 9.97 14.17
C GLU A 305 9.38 8.62 14.09
N ARG A 306 8.63 7.51 14.19
CA ARG A 306 9.15 6.16 14.00
C ARG A 306 9.79 6.03 12.62
N PHE A 307 9.10 6.46 11.57
CA PHE A 307 9.62 6.41 10.20
C PHE A 307 10.92 7.19 10.06
N LEU A 308 10.98 8.45 10.49
CA LEU A 308 12.19 9.30 10.42
C LEU A 308 13.36 8.70 11.21
N LYS A 309 13.07 8.10 12.37
CA LYS A 309 14.07 7.41 13.19
C LYS A 309 14.63 6.17 12.48
N VAL A 310 13.77 5.26 12.03
CA VAL A 310 14.23 3.98 11.44
C VAL A 310 14.75 4.12 10.01
N SER A 311 14.36 5.17 9.30
CA SER A 311 14.91 5.50 7.98
C SER A 311 16.27 6.19 8.05
N GLU A 312 16.69 6.62 9.25
CA GLU A 312 17.91 7.42 9.49
C GLU A 312 17.91 8.77 8.74
N LEU A 313 16.73 9.24 8.31
CA LEU A 313 16.60 10.49 7.58
C LEU A 313 17.07 11.70 8.38
N ASN A 314 16.83 11.70 9.70
CA ASN A 314 17.33 12.78 10.57
C ASN A 314 18.87 12.87 10.55
N GLN A 315 19.57 11.75 10.41
CA GLN A 315 21.03 11.74 10.30
C GLN A 315 21.47 12.23 8.91
N VAL A 316 20.76 11.86 7.85
CA VAL A 316 21.01 12.36 6.49
C VAL A 316 20.87 13.89 6.46
N PHE A 317 19.78 14.44 6.97
CA PHE A 317 19.54 15.89 7.03
C PHE A 317 20.55 16.63 7.93
N ALA A 318 20.92 16.04 9.08
CA ALA A 318 21.94 16.63 9.95
C ALA A 318 23.33 16.62 9.31
N THR A 319 23.67 15.54 8.61
CA THR A 319 24.94 15.38 7.92
C THR A 319 25.05 16.33 6.71
N GLU A 320 23.95 16.71 6.07
CA GLU A 320 23.95 17.75 5.03
C GLU A 320 24.31 19.15 5.56
N ARG A 321 23.98 19.46 6.83
CA ARG A 321 24.44 20.70 7.46
C ARG A 321 25.94 20.66 7.77
N GLU A 322 26.55 19.47 7.88
CA GLU A 322 27.97 19.29 8.21
C GLU A 322 28.86 18.94 7.00
N LYS A 323 28.29 18.42 5.90
CA LYS A 323 29.02 18.01 4.68
C LYS A 323 29.34 19.20 3.76
N ASN A 324 30.04 20.18 4.33
CA ASN A 324 31.02 20.98 3.61
C ASN A 324 32.46 20.48 3.89
N SER A 325 32.65 19.22 4.32
CA SER A 325 33.96 18.59 4.33
C SER A 325 33.91 17.07 4.17
N SER A 326 34.88 16.59 3.40
CA SER A 326 35.16 15.22 2.92
C SER A 326 35.19 14.12 3.97
N LYS A 327 34.88 12.86 3.57
CA LYS A 327 35.88 11.80 3.35
C LYS A 327 35.28 10.45 2.93
N GLU A 328 35.97 9.81 1.99
CA GLU A 328 35.90 8.38 1.64
C GLU A 328 36.47 7.51 2.77
N PHE A 329 35.85 6.36 3.04
CA PHE A 329 36.50 5.07 3.34
C PHE A 329 35.45 3.95 3.47
N ALA A 330 35.50 2.92 2.62
CA ALA A 330 35.14 1.49 2.87
C ALA A 330 35.17 0.67 1.54
N SER A 331 36.19 -0.17 1.31
CA SER A 331 36.27 -1.64 1.50
C SER A 331 35.79 -2.51 0.31
N VAL A 332 36.67 -3.41 -0.16
CA VAL A 332 36.53 -4.28 -1.36
C VAL A 332 35.25 -5.12 -1.38
N SER A 333 34.73 -5.52 -0.22
CA SER A 333 33.46 -6.25 -0.12
C SER A 333 32.28 -5.40 -0.58
N LEU A 334 32.20 -4.12 -0.19
CA LEU A 334 31.14 -3.21 -0.66
C LEU A 334 31.21 -3.02 -2.18
N ASN A 335 32.41 -2.95 -2.77
CA ASN A 335 32.58 -2.84 -4.21
C ASN A 335 32.13 -4.11 -4.95
N LEU A 336 32.37 -5.31 -4.41
CA LEU A 336 31.88 -6.56 -4.98
C LEU A 336 30.35 -6.67 -4.91
N TRP A 337 29.76 -6.37 -3.75
CA TRP A 337 28.30 -6.36 -3.59
C TRP A 337 27.63 -5.34 -4.51
N LYS A 338 28.21 -4.14 -4.64
CA LYS A 338 27.74 -3.10 -5.56
C LYS A 338 27.81 -3.59 -7.01
N SER A 339 28.94 -4.16 -7.43
CA SER A 339 29.13 -4.73 -8.76
C SER A 339 28.14 -5.86 -9.07
N MET A 340 27.88 -6.76 -8.12
CA MET A 340 26.88 -7.83 -8.29
C MET A 340 25.45 -7.29 -8.38
N GLU A 341 25.11 -6.28 -7.57
CA GLU A 341 23.82 -5.58 -7.68
C GLU A 341 23.69 -4.85 -9.03
N ASP A 342 24.76 -4.25 -9.55
CA ASP A 342 24.79 -3.57 -10.86
C ASP A 342 24.59 -4.57 -12.01
N THR A 343 25.28 -5.71 -11.99
CA THR A 343 25.06 -6.79 -12.97
C THR A 343 23.63 -7.34 -12.89
N SER A 344 23.11 -7.52 -11.68
CA SER A 344 21.73 -7.98 -11.45
C SER A 344 20.70 -6.98 -11.98
N ALA A 345 20.92 -5.68 -11.75
CA ALA A 345 20.06 -4.61 -12.24
C ALA A 345 20.04 -4.58 -13.78
N TYR A 346 21.22 -4.71 -14.41
CA TYR A 346 21.33 -4.78 -15.86
C TYR A 346 20.61 -6.00 -16.44
N PHE A 347 20.74 -7.18 -15.80
CA PHE A 347 20.01 -8.37 -16.22
C PHE A 347 18.50 -8.20 -16.09
N HIS A 348 18.01 -7.64 -14.97
CA HIS A 348 16.58 -7.36 -14.75
C HIS A 348 16.03 -6.39 -15.82
N TYR A 349 16.77 -5.31 -16.10
CA TYR A 349 16.48 -4.36 -17.17
C TYR A 349 16.38 -5.04 -18.54
N LEU A 350 17.39 -5.80 -18.95
CA LEU A 350 17.38 -6.50 -20.24
C LEU A 350 16.26 -7.53 -20.35
N ALA A 351 16.03 -8.30 -19.28
CA ALA A 351 15.01 -9.34 -19.26
C ALA A 351 13.59 -8.76 -19.39
N LEU A 352 13.36 -7.52 -18.94
CA LEU A 352 12.02 -6.92 -18.87
C LEU A 352 11.81 -5.73 -19.82
N GLY A 353 12.86 -5.34 -20.55
CA GLY A 353 12.83 -4.29 -21.58
C GLY A 353 12.21 -4.72 -22.91
N PHE A 354 11.91 -6.01 -23.09
CA PHE A 354 11.21 -6.53 -24.27
C PHE A 354 9.85 -7.11 -23.89
N GLU A 355 8.82 -6.81 -24.69
CA GLU A 355 7.45 -7.24 -24.40
C GLU A 355 7.31 -8.77 -24.34
N THR A 356 8.02 -9.50 -25.20
CA THR A 356 7.97 -10.98 -25.24
C THR A 356 8.48 -11.60 -23.96
N THR A 357 9.64 -11.16 -23.47
CA THR A 357 10.24 -11.67 -22.24
C THR A 357 9.47 -11.18 -21.03
N ARG A 358 9.10 -9.90 -20.96
CA ARG A 358 8.31 -9.32 -19.86
C ARG A 358 6.99 -10.06 -19.64
N ARG A 359 6.30 -10.46 -20.72
CA ARG A 359 5.10 -11.30 -20.65
C ARG A 359 5.38 -12.71 -20.14
N ALA A 360 6.50 -13.32 -20.52
CA ALA A 360 6.91 -14.62 -20.00
C ALA A 360 7.16 -14.58 -18.48
N PHE A 361 7.58 -13.42 -17.96
CA PHE A 361 7.72 -13.18 -16.52
C PHE A 361 6.40 -12.81 -15.82
N GLY A 362 5.29 -12.72 -16.55
CA GLY A 362 3.95 -12.52 -15.99
C GLY A 362 3.42 -11.09 -16.01
N ALA A 363 4.07 -10.16 -16.73
CA ALA A 363 3.58 -8.80 -16.87
C ALA A 363 2.32 -8.71 -17.73
N ILE A 364 1.53 -7.65 -17.51
CA ILE A 364 0.33 -7.38 -18.31
C ILE A 364 0.74 -7.04 -19.75
N PRO A 365 0.10 -7.61 -20.78
CA PRO A 365 0.36 -7.24 -22.17
C PRO A 365 0.20 -5.74 -22.42
N GLY A 366 1.17 -5.16 -23.12
CA GLY A 366 1.22 -3.73 -23.43
C GLY A 366 1.51 -2.85 -22.22
N SER A 367 2.18 -3.39 -21.19
CA SER A 367 2.62 -2.61 -20.01
C SER A 367 4.05 -2.09 -20.10
N LEU A 368 4.76 -2.40 -21.19
CA LEU A 368 6.13 -1.93 -21.39
C LEU A 368 6.18 -0.39 -21.47
N GLN A 369 5.20 0.23 -22.13
CA GLN A 369 5.14 1.68 -22.29
C GLN A 369 3.69 2.15 -22.18
N PRO A 370 3.45 3.39 -21.70
CA PRO A 370 2.10 3.93 -21.65
C PRO A 370 1.54 4.08 -23.06
N ASP A 371 0.23 3.85 -23.21
CA ASP A 371 -0.47 4.08 -24.46
C ASP A 371 -0.67 5.58 -24.75
N GLU A 372 -1.20 5.91 -25.93
CA GLU A 372 -1.35 7.31 -26.37
C GLU A 372 -2.31 8.11 -25.48
N GLU A 373 -3.35 7.47 -24.95
CA GLU A 373 -4.34 8.10 -24.06
C GLU A 373 -3.68 8.46 -22.74
N GLN A 374 -3.02 7.49 -22.09
CA GLN A 374 -2.29 7.72 -20.84
C GLN A 374 -1.19 8.77 -21.00
N ARG A 375 -0.44 8.74 -22.11
CA ARG A 375 0.60 9.76 -22.38
C ARG A 375 0.00 11.16 -22.49
N LYS A 376 -1.11 11.30 -23.22
CA LYS A 376 -1.79 12.58 -23.40
C LYS A 376 -2.34 13.12 -22.08
N GLU A 377 -3.03 12.28 -21.31
CA GLU A 377 -3.65 12.68 -20.04
C GLU A 377 -2.63 13.06 -18.97
N LEU A 378 -1.45 12.40 -18.99
CA LEU A 378 -0.35 12.66 -18.06
C LEU A 378 0.67 13.68 -18.58
N GLY A 379 0.52 14.19 -19.79
CA GLY A 379 1.48 15.10 -20.42
C GLY A 379 2.87 14.49 -20.63
N LEU A 380 2.96 13.17 -20.83
CA LEU A 380 4.21 12.46 -21.06
C LEU A 380 4.68 12.64 -22.51
N ALA A 381 5.99 12.79 -22.71
CA ALA A 381 6.57 12.90 -24.04
C ALA A 381 6.27 11.66 -24.90
N THR A 382 5.96 11.86 -26.17
CA THR A 382 5.87 10.76 -27.12
C THR A 382 7.29 10.26 -27.38
N SER A 383 7.62 9.05 -26.92
CA SER A 383 8.88 8.39 -27.28
C SER A 383 9.04 8.44 -28.81
N SER A 384 10.04 9.17 -29.28
CA SER A 384 10.51 9.08 -30.65
C SER A 384 10.76 7.60 -30.93
N LYS A 385 10.13 7.06 -31.98
CA LYS A 385 10.42 5.72 -32.49
C LYS A 385 11.94 5.62 -32.64
N HIS A 386 12.62 4.93 -31.73
CA HIS A 386 13.88 4.30 -32.10
C HIS A 386 13.49 3.16 -33.03
N SER A 387 13.42 3.50 -34.31
CA SER A 387 13.61 2.54 -35.39
C SER A 387 14.89 1.78 -35.08
N LEU A 388 14.73 0.47 -34.85
CA LEU A 388 15.83 -0.49 -34.99
C LEU A 388 16.50 -0.32 -36.36
#